data_AF-A0AAD1YX92-F1
#
_entry.id   AF-A0AAD1YX92-F1
#
_cell.length_a   1.000
_cell.length_b   1.000
_cell.length_c   1.000
_cell.angle_alpha   90.00
_cell.angle_beta   90.00
_cell.angle_gamma   90.00
#
_symmetry.space_group_name_H-M   'P 1'
#
loop_
_entity.id
_entity.type
_entity.pdbx_description
1 polymer ?
#
loop_
_entity_poly.entity_id
_entity_poly.type
_entity_poly.pdbx_seq_one_letter_code
_entity_poly.pdbx_strand_id
1 'polypeptide(L)'
;MAQDENGNGGETAINEAIKLMSQGRRYASLDAQQIDSVTRSNKDGARPSKLILINNILLFGIDVDLMKERFAKLLLGEDTSGGGKGVSSALALSNAITNLASSAFGEQSKLEPMSPEKKARWKKEVEWLLSITDHILEFVASQQKSKDGTSMEIMVTQQRRDLLMNIPALRKLDTMLIVPPNGLSEESRQFLQKQKEAVNQVLKASMAINAQILSDMEIPENYIESLPKNGRSSLGDLIYKSITVEFFDPQQILSTMDLSPEHKVLDLKNRIEASIVIWERKMQHKDMKSGWGSVVSLEKRELFEEQAETILLLLKHQFPGLPQSSLDINKIQYNKDVGHSILESYSRVLESLANTVMSRIEDVLYADSLAQDPLLAVVTWKLSMDSTTTSPTLSSFPSTGEETEKLSSTPTSMILSDFMV
;
A
#
# COMPACT_ATOMS: atom_id res chain seq x y z
N MET A 1 6.28 61.55 32.62
CA MET A 1 7.25 60.50 32.21
C MET A 1 6.47 59.20 32.24
N ALA A 2 6.10 58.70 31.07
CA ALA A 2 5.31 57.49 30.87
C ALA A 2 6.14 56.48 30.05
N GLN A 3 5.67 55.22 30.01
CA GLN A 3 6.17 53.99 29.34
C GLN A 3 6.80 52.99 30.33
N ASP A 4 6.46 51.70 30.35
CA ASP A 4 5.72 50.84 29.41
C ASP A 4 5.03 49.68 30.16
N GLU A 5 3.74 49.43 29.86
CA GLU A 5 3.03 48.17 30.13
C GLU A 5 2.54 47.60 28.79
N ASN A 6 3.21 46.58 28.25
CA ASN A 6 2.73 45.90 27.02
C ASN A 6 3.16 44.42 26.92
N GLY A 7 2.90 43.64 27.98
CA GLY A 7 3.27 42.21 28.04
C GLY A 7 2.13 41.21 28.22
N ASN A 8 0.93 41.62 28.64
CA ASN A 8 -0.02 40.68 29.26
C ASN A 8 -1.26 40.30 28.40
N GLY A 9 -1.46 40.90 27.22
CA GLY A 9 -2.69 40.73 26.43
C GLY A 9 -2.73 39.55 25.46
N GLY A 10 -1.58 38.96 25.12
CA GLY A 10 -1.50 37.83 24.18
C GLY A 10 -1.80 36.47 24.82
N GLU A 11 -1.35 36.30 26.06
CA GLU A 11 -1.51 35.07 26.83
C GLU A 11 -2.95 34.88 27.32
N THR A 12 -3.65 35.97 27.60
CA THR A 12 -5.07 35.99 27.99
C THR A 12 -5.97 35.53 26.84
N ALA A 13 -5.72 36.00 25.61
CA ALA A 13 -6.53 35.64 24.44
C ALA A 13 -6.37 34.16 24.05
N ILE A 14 -5.18 33.59 24.19
CA ILE A 14 -4.91 32.16 23.93
C ILE A 14 -5.61 31.29 24.97
N ASN A 15 -5.51 31.66 26.25
CA ASN A 15 -6.17 30.93 27.34
C ASN A 15 -7.71 31.02 27.25
N GLU A 16 -8.24 32.15 26.77
CA GLU A 16 -9.67 32.34 26.54
C GLU A 16 -10.16 31.53 25.32
N ALA A 17 -9.37 31.45 24.24
CA ALA A 17 -9.65 30.59 23.09
C ALA A 17 -9.63 29.10 23.45
N ILE A 18 -8.65 28.65 24.25
CA ILE A 18 -8.58 27.27 24.78
C ILE A 18 -9.80 26.96 25.67
N LYS A 19 -10.21 27.92 26.51
CA LYS A 19 -11.40 27.80 27.36
C LYS A 19 -12.68 27.72 26.53
N LEU A 20 -12.82 28.49 25.45
CA LEU A 20 -13.97 28.43 24.54
C LEU A 20 -14.02 27.11 23.76
N MET A 21 -12.88 26.56 23.34
CA MET A 21 -12.79 25.24 22.70
C MET A 21 -13.17 24.10 23.66
N SER A 22 -12.80 24.20 24.95
CA SER A 22 -13.16 23.20 25.98
C SER A 22 -14.65 23.16 26.33
N GLN A 23 -15.42 24.20 25.98
CA GLN A 23 -16.84 24.33 26.33
C GLN A 23 -17.80 23.82 25.24
N GLY A 24 -17.31 23.21 24.16
CA GLY A 24 -18.14 22.54 23.15
C GLY A 24 -19.14 23.45 22.43
N ARG A 25 -18.99 24.79 22.50
CA ARG A 25 -19.81 25.70 21.70
C ARG A 25 -19.38 25.56 20.24
N ARG A 26 -20.28 25.01 19.42
CA ARG A 26 -20.18 25.07 17.96
C ARG A 26 -19.92 26.53 17.58
N TYR A 27 -18.85 26.80 16.84
CA TYR A 27 -18.77 28.04 16.10
C TYR A 27 -19.81 27.94 14.98
N ALA A 28 -21.01 28.43 15.27
CA ALA A 28 -21.91 28.87 14.23
C ALA A 28 -21.13 29.90 13.39
N SER A 29 -21.08 29.65 12.08
CA SER A 29 -20.76 30.60 11.01
C SER A 29 -20.47 32.00 11.54
N LEU A 30 -19.19 32.36 11.67
CA LEU A 30 -18.80 33.75 11.83
C LEU A 30 -19.20 34.47 10.55
N ASP A 31 -20.35 35.14 10.61
CA ASP A 31 -20.89 35.93 9.51
C ASP A 31 -19.85 36.96 9.10
N ALA A 32 -19.68 37.17 7.79
CA ALA A 32 -18.66 38.06 7.21
C ALA A 32 -18.70 39.50 7.79
N GLN A 33 -19.83 39.89 8.40
CA GLN A 33 -20.00 41.18 9.09
C GLN A 33 -19.25 41.28 10.43
N GLN A 34 -18.97 40.18 11.12
CA GLN A 34 -18.26 40.19 12.40
C GLN A 34 -16.74 40.30 12.21
N ILE A 35 -16.22 39.80 11.09
CA ILE A 35 -14.82 39.96 10.66
C ILE A 35 -14.53 41.43 10.34
N ASP A 36 -15.48 42.16 9.73
CA ASP A 36 -15.31 43.58 9.36
C ASP A 36 -15.31 44.52 10.59
N SER A 37 -15.96 44.11 11.68
CA SER A 37 -15.96 44.89 12.94
C SER A 37 -14.61 44.86 13.67
N VAL A 38 -13.84 43.77 13.51
CA VAL A 38 -12.53 43.59 14.15
C VAL A 38 -11.42 44.23 13.30
N THR A 39 -11.55 44.26 11.97
CA THR A 39 -10.62 44.97 11.08
C THR A 39 -10.79 46.49 11.14
N ARG A 40 -12.00 47.01 11.41
CA ARG A 40 -12.25 48.48 11.51
C ARG A 40 -11.65 49.18 12.71
N SER A 41 -11.21 48.47 13.75
CA SER A 41 -10.61 49.10 14.93
C SER A 41 -9.10 49.36 14.78
N ASN A 42 -8.48 48.95 13.68
CA ASN A 42 -7.03 49.09 13.49
C ASN A 42 -6.68 50.33 12.65
N LYS A 43 -6.82 51.53 13.25
CA LYS A 43 -6.27 52.76 12.66
C LYS A 43 -4.80 53.01 13.02
N ASP A 44 -4.19 52.23 13.91
CA ASP A 44 -2.82 52.45 14.36
C ASP A 44 -1.94 51.21 14.16
N GLY A 45 -1.27 51.12 13.01
CA GLY A 45 0.12 50.68 12.83
C GLY A 45 0.69 49.41 13.51
N ALA A 46 -0.10 48.49 14.07
CA ALA A 46 0.38 47.32 14.82
C ALA A 46 -0.59 46.13 14.65
N ARG A 47 -0.27 44.86 14.40
CA ARG A 47 0.95 44.06 14.14
C ARG A 47 0.49 42.87 13.26
N PRO A 48 1.28 42.39 12.28
CA PRO A 48 0.96 41.22 11.45
C PRO A 48 0.70 39.93 12.27
N SER A 49 1.15 39.88 13.53
CA SER A 49 1.03 38.72 14.42
C SER A 49 -0.41 38.34 14.82
N LYS A 50 -1.34 39.30 14.90
CA LYS A 50 -2.71 39.02 15.36
C LYS A 50 -3.56 38.38 14.26
N LEU A 51 -3.34 38.78 13.01
CA LEU A 51 -3.99 38.20 11.83
C LEU A 51 -3.47 36.77 11.56
N ILE A 52 -2.16 36.55 11.73
CA ILE A 52 -1.55 35.21 11.67
C ILE A 52 -2.13 34.29 12.74
N LEU A 53 -2.32 34.79 13.97
CA LEU A 53 -2.92 34.02 15.05
C LEU A 53 -4.37 33.61 14.74
N ILE A 54 -5.19 34.54 14.23
CA ILE A 54 -6.58 34.27 13.85
C ILE A 54 -6.65 33.25 12.69
N ASN A 55 -5.80 33.41 11.67
CA ASN A 55 -5.71 32.44 10.58
C ASN A 55 -5.28 31.06 11.09
N ASN A 56 -4.30 30.98 11.99
CA ASN A 56 -3.87 29.71 12.58
C ASN A 56 -4.97 29.05 13.41
N ILE A 57 -5.76 29.83 14.16
CA ILE A 57 -6.91 29.31 14.92
C ILE A 57 -8.02 28.82 13.99
N LEU A 58 -8.33 29.55 12.92
CA LEU A 58 -9.32 29.15 11.91
C LEU A 58 -8.88 27.88 11.17
N LEU A 59 -7.61 27.81 10.73
CA LEU A 59 -7.04 26.60 10.14
C LEU A 59 -7.09 25.42 11.12
N PHE A 60 -6.76 25.63 12.40
CA PHE A 60 -6.85 24.58 13.42
C PHE A 60 -8.29 24.10 13.62
N GLY A 61 -9.28 25.01 13.60
CA GLY A 61 -10.69 24.64 13.66
C GLY A 61 -11.14 23.79 12.47
N ILE A 62 -10.76 24.19 11.25
CA ILE A 62 -11.03 23.43 10.03
C ILE A 62 -10.38 22.03 10.11
N ASP A 63 -9.15 21.96 10.62
CA ASP A 63 -8.41 20.71 10.76
C ASP A 63 -9.05 19.75 11.75
N VAL A 64 -9.53 20.28 12.88
CA VAL A 64 -10.23 19.50 13.90
C VAL A 64 -11.57 18.99 13.36
N ASP A 65 -12.30 19.78 12.60
CA ASP A 65 -13.58 19.34 12.04
C ASP A 65 -13.40 18.30 10.92
N LEU A 66 -12.36 18.44 10.08
CA LEU A 66 -11.97 17.41 9.12
C LEU A 66 -11.54 16.11 9.82
N MET A 67 -10.77 16.22 10.90
CA MET A 67 -10.37 15.09 11.73
C MET A 67 -11.62 14.39 12.32
N LYS A 68 -12.56 15.13 12.91
CA LYS A 68 -13.80 14.58 13.45
C LYS A 68 -14.61 13.86 12.38
N GLU A 69 -14.74 14.43 11.18
CA GLU A 69 -15.45 13.78 10.07
C GLU A 69 -14.80 12.44 9.70
N ARG A 70 -13.47 12.41 9.60
CA ARG A 70 -12.71 11.18 9.30
C ARG A 70 -12.93 10.12 10.37
N PHE A 71 -12.73 10.46 11.64
CA PHE A 71 -12.90 9.51 12.74
C PHE A 71 -14.35 9.09 12.95
N ALA A 72 -15.34 9.97 12.70
CA ALA A 72 -16.74 9.59 12.74
C ALA A 72 -17.08 8.52 11.69
N LYS A 73 -16.56 8.65 10.45
CA LYS A 73 -16.75 7.62 9.41
C LYS A 73 -16.12 6.28 9.78
N LEU A 74 -14.95 6.30 10.43
CA LEU A 74 -14.29 5.10 10.95
C LEU A 74 -15.12 4.42 12.05
N LEU A 75 -15.68 5.20 12.98
CA LEU A 75 -16.53 4.70 14.06
C LEU A 75 -17.85 4.11 13.56
N LEU A 76 -18.36 4.63 12.44
CA LEU A 76 -19.54 4.10 11.77
C LEU A 76 -19.26 2.84 10.94
N GLY A 77 -17.99 2.45 10.75
CA GLY A 77 -17.62 1.30 9.94
C GLY A 77 -18.13 1.41 8.50
N GLU A 78 -18.03 2.61 7.91
CA GLU A 78 -18.57 2.93 6.57
C GLU A 78 -20.10 2.92 6.44
N ASP A 79 -20.85 2.55 7.49
CA ASP A 79 -22.31 2.60 7.51
C ASP A 79 -22.82 4.00 7.86
N THR A 80 -23.05 4.81 6.83
CA THR A 80 -23.59 6.16 6.99
C THR A 80 -25.06 6.21 7.44
N SER A 81 -25.75 5.07 7.53
CA SER A 81 -27.13 5.02 8.04
C SER A 81 -27.20 5.01 9.57
N GLY A 82 -26.09 4.69 10.24
CA GLY A 82 -26.04 4.53 11.70
C GLY A 82 -26.70 3.24 12.22
N GLY A 83 -27.04 2.30 11.32
CA GLY A 83 -27.72 1.05 11.64
C GLY A 83 -26.83 -0.04 12.24
N GLY A 84 -25.53 0.21 12.40
CA GLY A 84 -24.57 -0.75 12.96
C GLY A 84 -24.30 -1.94 12.05
N LYS A 85 -24.58 -1.82 10.74
CA LYS A 85 -24.33 -2.87 9.73
C LYS A 85 -23.02 -2.64 8.96
N GLY A 86 -22.16 -1.78 9.50
CA GLY A 86 -20.86 -1.46 8.92
C GLY A 86 -19.82 -2.56 9.09
N VAL A 87 -18.64 -2.30 8.57
CA VAL A 87 -17.47 -3.17 8.69
C VAL A 87 -16.77 -3.00 10.05
N SER A 88 -15.83 -3.88 10.37
CA SER A 88 -15.00 -3.75 11.57
C SER A 88 -14.18 -2.45 11.53
N SER A 89 -13.81 -1.90 12.70
CA SER A 89 -12.93 -0.72 12.75
C SER A 89 -11.57 -0.98 12.10
N ALA A 90 -11.06 -2.22 12.19
CA ALA A 90 -9.88 -2.66 11.46
C ALA A 90 -10.08 -2.51 9.94
N LEU A 91 -11.12 -3.12 9.37
CA LEU A 91 -11.37 -3.04 7.94
C LEU A 91 -11.66 -1.61 7.47
N ALA A 92 -12.43 -0.83 8.24
CA ALA A 92 -12.67 0.59 7.94
C ALA A 92 -11.37 1.40 7.89
N LEU A 93 -10.40 1.12 8.77
CA LEU A 93 -9.09 1.75 8.76
C LEU A 93 -8.25 1.34 7.55
N SER A 94 -8.24 0.05 7.21
CA SER A 94 -7.56 -0.46 6.00
C SER A 94 -8.09 0.21 4.74
N ASN A 95 -9.42 0.33 4.62
CA ASN A 95 -10.08 1.01 3.52
C ASN A 95 -9.77 2.50 3.52
N ALA A 96 -9.77 3.18 4.68
CA ALA A 96 -9.45 4.59 4.77
C ALA A 96 -8.00 4.90 4.31
N ILE A 97 -7.03 4.08 4.72
CA ILE A 97 -5.62 4.20 4.30
C ILE A 97 -5.51 3.98 2.78
N THR A 98 -6.15 2.92 2.26
CA THR A 98 -6.13 2.60 0.83
C THR A 98 -6.76 3.72 0.00
N ASN A 99 -7.93 4.23 0.41
CA ASN A 99 -8.63 5.30 -0.29
C ASN A 99 -7.87 6.63 -0.24
N LEU A 100 -7.22 6.94 0.89
CA LEU A 100 -6.37 8.12 1.00
C LEU A 100 -5.19 8.03 0.03
N ALA A 101 -4.56 6.86 -0.07
CA ALA A 101 -3.48 6.62 -1.01
C ALA A 101 -3.94 6.75 -2.47
N SER A 102 -5.07 6.14 -2.83
CA SER A 102 -5.64 6.28 -4.17
C SER A 102 -5.94 7.75 -4.51
N SER A 103 -6.46 8.52 -3.55
CA SER A 103 -6.70 9.96 -3.74
C SER A 103 -5.41 10.79 -3.84
N ALA A 104 -4.34 10.39 -3.17
CA ALA A 104 -3.08 11.14 -3.15
C ALA A 104 -2.19 10.82 -4.37
N PHE A 105 -2.12 9.54 -4.74
CA PHE A 105 -1.16 9.00 -5.71
C PHE A 105 -1.79 8.44 -6.99
N GLY A 106 -3.12 8.22 -7.04
CA GLY A 106 -3.78 7.55 -8.16
C GLY A 106 -3.66 8.27 -9.52
N GLU A 107 -3.37 9.58 -9.49
CA GLU A 107 -3.17 10.40 -10.70
C GLU A 107 -1.69 10.51 -11.13
N GLN A 108 -0.76 9.86 -10.41
CA GLN A 108 0.68 10.03 -10.61
C GLN A 108 1.18 9.22 -11.82
N SER A 109 0.85 9.73 -13.02
CA SER A 109 1.21 9.13 -14.32
C SER A 109 2.62 9.46 -14.80
N LYS A 110 3.29 10.42 -14.15
CA LYS A 110 4.63 10.92 -14.51
C LYS A 110 5.55 10.94 -13.29
N LEU A 111 6.86 10.88 -13.54
CA LEU A 111 7.87 11.20 -12.53
C LEU A 111 7.92 12.71 -12.35
N GLU A 112 7.09 13.22 -11.46
CA GLU A 112 7.08 14.63 -11.08
C GLU A 112 6.96 14.78 -9.56
N PRO A 113 7.49 15.88 -9.00
CA PRO A 113 7.27 16.20 -7.60
C PRO A 113 5.77 16.33 -7.32
N MET A 114 5.30 15.66 -6.26
CA MET A 114 3.94 15.85 -5.77
C MET A 114 3.70 17.33 -5.39
N SER A 115 2.50 17.85 -5.68
CA SER A 115 2.16 19.22 -5.29
C SER A 115 2.29 19.42 -3.77
N PRO A 116 2.74 20.59 -3.29
CA PRO A 116 2.89 20.85 -1.86
C PRO A 116 1.61 20.58 -1.05
N GLU A 117 0.46 20.86 -1.64
CA GLU A 117 -0.87 20.63 -1.06
C GLU A 117 -1.18 19.13 -0.91
N LYS A 118 -0.99 18.33 -1.97
CA LYS A 118 -1.19 16.86 -1.91
C LYS A 118 -0.23 16.24 -0.90
N LYS A 119 1.03 16.70 -0.86
CA LYS A 119 2.04 16.23 0.10
C LYS A 119 1.68 16.57 1.55
N ALA A 120 1.25 17.80 1.80
CA ALA A 120 0.83 18.22 3.14
C ALA A 120 -0.42 17.45 3.59
N ARG A 121 -1.38 17.23 2.69
CA ARG A 121 -2.60 16.45 2.94
C ARG A 121 -2.27 15.00 3.26
N TRP A 122 -1.47 14.32 2.42
CA TRP A 122 -1.03 12.95 2.66
C TRP A 122 -0.37 12.81 4.03
N LYS A 123 0.66 13.63 4.29
CA LYS A 123 1.42 13.58 5.54
C LYS A 123 0.50 13.70 6.76
N LYS A 124 -0.39 14.69 6.75
CA LYS A 124 -1.28 15.00 7.87
C LYS A 124 -2.37 13.93 8.06
N GLU A 125 -3.05 13.53 7.00
CA GLU A 125 -4.15 12.57 7.11
C GLU A 125 -3.64 11.16 7.43
N VAL A 126 -2.49 10.75 6.90
CA VAL A 126 -1.84 9.49 7.30
C VAL A 126 -1.41 9.53 8.76
N GLU A 127 -0.84 10.65 9.22
CA GLU A 127 -0.45 10.81 10.62
C GLU A 127 -1.64 10.64 11.58
N TRP A 128 -2.81 11.16 11.21
CA TRP A 128 -4.05 10.92 11.97
C TRP A 128 -4.42 9.43 12.02
N LEU A 129 -4.39 8.72 10.89
CA LEU A 129 -4.73 7.30 10.84
C LEU A 129 -3.71 6.44 11.61
N LEU A 130 -2.42 6.78 11.52
CA LEU A 130 -1.35 6.07 12.23
C LEU A 130 -1.32 6.36 13.73
N SER A 131 -1.86 7.49 14.20
CA SER A 131 -1.89 7.85 15.63
C SER A 131 -2.60 6.81 16.51
N ILE A 132 -3.51 6.01 15.92
CA ILE A 132 -4.17 4.90 16.61
C ILE A 132 -3.15 3.87 17.13
N THR A 133 -2.05 3.68 16.41
CA THR A 133 -0.99 2.72 16.80
C THR A 133 -0.23 3.14 18.05
N ASP A 134 -0.24 4.43 18.41
CA ASP A 134 0.38 4.92 19.65
C ASP A 134 -0.40 4.49 20.90
N HIS A 135 -1.65 4.03 20.70
CA HIS A 135 -2.55 3.57 21.74
C HIS A 135 -2.71 2.05 21.79
N ILE A 136 -2.03 1.30 20.90
CA ILE A 136 -2.02 -0.17 20.90
C ILE A 136 -0.81 -0.64 21.71
N LEU A 137 -1.08 -1.06 22.95
CA LEU A 137 -0.07 -1.36 23.95
C LEU A 137 -0.12 -2.85 24.35
N GLU A 138 1.03 -3.48 24.47
CA GLU A 138 1.25 -4.69 25.25
C GLU A 138 1.42 -4.32 26.72
N PHE A 139 0.75 -5.06 27.60
CA PHE A 139 0.98 -4.97 29.03
C PHE A 139 2.09 -5.96 29.40
N VAL A 140 3.26 -5.44 29.75
CA VAL A 140 4.44 -6.23 30.09
C VAL A 140 4.71 -6.13 31.58
N ALA A 141 4.95 -7.27 32.24
CA ALA A 141 5.39 -7.27 33.63
C ALA A 141 6.80 -6.67 33.73
N SER A 142 6.97 -5.68 34.60
CA SER A 142 8.22 -4.97 34.84
C SER A 142 8.43 -4.75 36.33
N GLN A 143 9.65 -4.43 36.74
CA GLN A 143 9.96 -4.12 38.13
C GLN A 143 10.32 -2.65 38.27
N GLN A 144 9.57 -1.94 39.10
CA GLN A 144 9.87 -0.56 39.47
C GLN A 144 10.39 -0.52 40.90
N LYS A 145 11.51 0.18 41.11
CA LYS A 145 12.02 0.44 42.46
C LYS A 145 11.44 1.75 42.98
N SER A 146 10.79 1.70 44.14
CA SER A 146 10.36 2.89 44.87
C SER A 146 11.59 3.66 45.38
N LYS A 147 11.40 4.92 45.75
CA LYS A 147 12.44 5.78 46.34
C LYS A 147 13.04 5.17 47.62
N ASP A 148 12.29 4.31 48.29
CA ASP A 148 12.69 3.62 49.52
C ASP A 148 13.48 2.32 49.27
N GLY A 149 13.81 2.02 48.00
CA GLY A 149 14.62 0.85 47.62
C GLY A 149 13.83 -0.45 47.43
N THR A 150 12.54 -0.48 47.80
CA THR A 150 11.66 -1.63 47.61
C THR A 150 11.34 -1.82 46.12
N SER A 151 11.65 -2.99 45.57
CA SER A 151 11.21 -3.39 44.23
C SER A 151 9.75 -3.82 44.27
N MET A 152 8.94 -3.28 43.37
CA MET A 152 7.54 -3.66 43.16
C MET A 152 7.38 -4.15 41.73
N GLU A 153 6.73 -5.30 41.56
CA GLU A 153 6.29 -5.75 40.23
C GLU A 153 5.11 -4.90 39.79
N ILE A 154 5.25 -4.27 38.62
CA ILE A 154 4.25 -3.40 38.02
C ILE A 154 3.98 -3.87 36.59
N MET A 155 2.76 -3.65 36.12
CA MET A 155 2.47 -3.77 34.69
C MET A 155 2.80 -2.44 34.03
N VAL A 156 3.71 -2.45 33.06
CA VAL A 156 4.00 -1.29 32.22
C VAL A 156 3.34 -1.48 30.87
N THR A 157 2.78 -0.39 30.34
CA THR A 157 2.31 -0.34 28.97
C THR A 157 3.49 -0.08 28.04
N GLN A 158 3.73 -0.99 27.09
CA GLN A 158 4.72 -0.84 26.04
C GLN A 158 3.99 -0.91 24.69
N GLN A 159 4.37 -0.13 23.69
CA GLN A 159 3.81 -0.29 22.34
C GLN A 159 4.07 -1.72 21.82
N ARG A 160 3.08 -2.34 21.17
CA ARG A 160 3.20 -3.72 20.65
C ARG A 160 4.49 -3.88 19.85
N ARG A 161 5.23 -4.97 20.05
CA ARG A 161 6.63 -5.08 19.56
C ARG A 161 6.76 -4.95 18.04
N ASP A 162 5.80 -5.48 17.31
CA ASP A 162 5.67 -5.36 15.87
C ASP A 162 5.36 -3.90 15.43
N LEU A 163 4.50 -3.17 16.15
CA LEU A 163 4.18 -1.77 15.87
C LEU A 163 5.38 -0.86 16.14
N LEU A 164 6.11 -1.11 17.23
CA LEU A 164 7.25 -0.32 17.68
C LEU A 164 8.40 -0.31 16.66
N MET A 165 8.62 -1.42 15.95
CA MET A 165 9.67 -1.52 14.93
C MET A 165 9.17 -1.12 13.53
N ASN A 166 7.96 -1.53 13.16
CA ASN A 166 7.49 -1.38 11.78
C ASN A 166 6.97 0.03 11.47
N ILE A 167 6.32 0.74 12.42
CA ILE A 167 5.78 2.08 12.15
C ILE A 167 6.90 3.11 11.85
N PRO A 168 8.00 3.20 12.63
CA PRO A 168 9.10 4.10 12.30
C PRO A 168 9.80 3.73 10.99
N ALA A 169 9.93 2.44 10.68
CA ALA A 169 10.50 1.97 9.43
C ALA A 169 9.64 2.44 8.23
N LEU A 170 8.33 2.19 8.26
CA LEU A 170 7.41 2.60 7.19
C LEU A 170 7.38 4.12 6.99
N ARG A 171 7.40 4.91 8.08
CA ARG A 171 7.52 6.39 8.01
C ARG A 171 8.82 6.83 7.34
N LYS A 172 9.94 6.16 7.63
CA LYS A 172 11.23 6.44 6.98
C LYS A 172 11.18 6.15 5.48
N LEU A 173 10.52 5.06 5.07
CA LEU A 173 10.37 4.68 3.66
C LEU A 173 9.52 5.69 2.88
N ASP A 174 8.41 6.18 3.44
CA ASP A 174 7.55 7.22 2.83
C ASP A 174 8.35 8.48 2.44
N THR A 175 9.28 8.91 3.30
CA THR A 175 10.11 10.10 3.04
C THR A 175 11.13 9.94 1.90
N MET A 176 11.44 8.70 1.49
CA MET A 176 12.43 8.41 0.45
C MET A 176 11.84 8.43 -0.98
N LEU A 177 10.51 8.48 -1.15
CA LEU A 177 9.82 8.37 -2.45
C LEU A 177 9.71 9.70 -3.24
N ILE A 178 10.65 10.64 -3.09
CA ILE A 178 10.56 12.00 -3.69
C ILE A 178 11.66 12.23 -4.73
N VAL A 179 11.27 12.61 -5.95
CA VAL A 179 12.17 12.90 -7.09
C VAL A 179 12.25 14.41 -7.43
N PRO A 180 13.45 14.98 -7.72
CA PRO A 180 13.66 16.36 -8.19
C PRO A 180 13.46 16.54 -9.71
N PRO A 181 13.23 17.80 -10.16
CA PRO A 181 13.12 18.14 -11.57
C PRO A 181 14.51 18.44 -12.18
N ASN A 182 14.88 17.74 -13.25
CA ASN A 182 15.61 18.21 -14.45
C ASN A 182 16.13 17.00 -15.25
N GLY A 183 15.96 17.05 -16.58
CA GLY A 183 16.18 15.94 -17.51
C GLY A 183 17.60 15.35 -17.55
N LEU A 184 17.82 14.36 -18.43
CA LEU A 184 18.94 13.44 -18.29
C LEU A 184 20.28 13.93 -18.89
N SER A 185 21.16 14.48 -18.03
CA SER A 185 22.62 14.42 -18.21
C SER A 185 23.17 13.10 -17.64
N GLU A 186 24.48 12.84 -17.77
CA GLU A 186 25.15 11.71 -17.10
C GLU A 186 24.89 11.71 -15.58
N GLU A 187 24.86 12.90 -14.98
CA GLU A 187 24.58 13.12 -13.55
C GLU A 187 23.15 12.72 -13.21
N SER A 188 22.20 13.05 -14.08
CA SER A 188 20.79 12.68 -13.94
C SER A 188 20.55 11.19 -14.14
N ARG A 189 21.33 10.49 -15.00
CA ARG A 189 21.22 9.02 -15.14
C ARG A 189 21.71 8.31 -13.87
N GLN A 190 22.85 8.75 -13.35
CA GLN A 190 23.34 8.26 -12.06
C GLN A 190 22.37 8.60 -10.92
N PHE A 191 21.72 9.76 -10.98
CA PHE A 191 20.66 10.12 -10.04
C PHE A 191 19.46 9.18 -10.15
N LEU A 192 18.90 8.94 -11.34
CA LEU A 192 17.79 8.00 -11.54
C LEU A 192 18.14 6.58 -11.10
N GLN A 193 19.37 6.12 -11.36
CA GLN A 193 19.83 4.80 -10.90
C GLN A 193 19.90 4.72 -9.36
N LYS A 194 20.36 5.79 -8.70
CA LYS A 194 20.34 5.88 -7.23
C LYS A 194 18.91 5.89 -6.68
N GLN A 195 18.00 6.62 -7.32
CA GLN A 195 16.59 6.61 -6.95
C GLN A 195 15.96 5.25 -7.16
N LYS A 196 16.25 4.56 -8.28
CA LYS A 196 15.81 3.18 -8.54
C LYS A 196 16.20 2.25 -7.40
N GLU A 197 17.45 2.32 -6.94
CA GLU A 197 17.92 1.47 -5.84
C GLU A 197 17.24 1.82 -4.51
N ALA A 198 17.07 3.11 -4.20
CA ALA A 198 16.34 3.53 -3.00
C ALA A 198 14.87 3.04 -3.01
N VAL A 199 14.18 3.19 -4.14
CA VAL A 199 12.80 2.73 -4.32
C VAL A 199 12.72 1.20 -4.24
N ASN A 200 13.69 0.48 -4.78
CA ASN A 200 13.79 -0.99 -4.67
C ASN A 200 13.90 -1.44 -3.20
N GLN A 201 14.67 -0.73 -2.39
CA GLN A 201 14.80 -1.04 -0.96
C GLN A 201 13.48 -0.79 -0.21
N VAL A 202 12.78 0.30 -0.55
CA VAL A 202 11.43 0.59 -0.02
C VAL A 202 10.45 -0.51 -0.41
N LEU A 203 10.47 -0.93 -1.68
CA LEU A 203 9.61 -1.98 -2.19
C LEU A 203 9.84 -3.29 -1.43
N LYS A 204 11.10 -3.75 -1.34
CA LYS A 204 11.46 -4.99 -0.64
C LYS A 204 11.08 -4.96 0.83
N ALA A 205 11.35 -3.85 1.52
CA ALA A 205 11.02 -3.71 2.93
C ALA A 205 9.50 -3.71 3.16
N SER A 206 8.74 -2.99 2.32
CA SER A 206 7.28 -2.95 2.39
C SER A 206 6.66 -4.33 2.14
N MET A 207 7.12 -5.04 1.10
CA MET A 207 6.69 -6.41 0.79
C MET A 207 7.02 -7.40 1.93
N ALA A 208 8.17 -7.25 2.57
CA ALA A 208 8.59 -8.12 3.68
C ALA A 208 7.70 -7.89 4.92
N ILE A 209 7.44 -6.63 5.27
CA ILE A 209 6.53 -6.29 6.37
C ILE A 209 5.13 -6.78 6.05
N ASN A 210 4.61 -6.51 4.84
CA ASN A 210 3.27 -6.93 4.45
C ASN A 210 3.09 -8.46 4.55
N ALA A 211 4.07 -9.22 4.01
CA ALA A 211 4.05 -10.68 4.08
C ALA A 211 4.11 -11.20 5.52
N GLN A 212 4.94 -10.62 6.38
CA GLN A 212 5.02 -11.01 7.79
C GLN A 212 3.68 -10.79 8.49
N ILE A 213 3.08 -9.60 8.33
CA ILE A 213 1.81 -9.27 8.97
C ILE A 213 0.67 -10.16 8.45
N LEU A 214 0.63 -10.46 7.15
CA LEU A 214 -0.33 -11.41 6.60
C LEU A 214 -0.12 -12.83 7.15
N SER A 215 1.12 -13.24 7.41
CA SER A 215 1.39 -14.54 8.05
C SER A 215 0.88 -14.60 9.50
N ASP A 216 1.02 -13.50 10.25
CA ASP A 216 0.62 -13.37 11.65
C ASP A 216 -0.90 -13.16 11.83
N MET A 217 -1.62 -12.76 10.78
CA MET A 217 -3.08 -12.62 10.81
C MET A 217 -3.78 -13.98 10.96
N GLU A 218 -4.77 -14.03 11.86
CA GLU A 218 -5.60 -15.21 12.09
C GLU A 218 -6.36 -15.63 10.82
N ILE A 219 -6.43 -16.94 10.58
CA ILE A 219 -7.19 -17.50 9.47
C ILE A 219 -8.69 -17.51 9.84
N PRO A 220 -9.56 -16.85 9.06
CA PRO A 220 -10.98 -16.76 9.38
C PRO A 220 -11.70 -18.12 9.33
N GLU A 221 -12.64 -18.37 10.26
CA GLU A 221 -13.39 -19.63 10.33
C GLU A 221 -14.18 -19.93 9.05
N ASN A 222 -14.77 -18.91 8.42
CA ASN A 222 -15.49 -19.03 7.15
C ASN A 222 -14.59 -19.49 6.00
N TYR A 223 -13.32 -19.06 5.98
CA TYR A 223 -12.36 -19.57 5.00
C TYR A 223 -12.12 -21.06 5.25
N ILE A 224 -11.91 -21.45 6.51
CA ILE A 224 -11.70 -22.85 6.90
C ILE A 224 -12.89 -23.74 6.52
N GLU A 225 -14.12 -23.27 6.75
CA GLU A 225 -15.35 -23.98 6.38
C GLU A 225 -15.51 -24.16 4.87
N SER A 226 -14.94 -23.25 4.07
CA SER A 226 -14.94 -23.32 2.61
C SER A 226 -13.89 -24.28 2.03
N LEU A 227 -12.92 -24.72 2.84
CA LEU A 227 -11.80 -25.54 2.37
C LEU A 227 -12.25 -26.96 1.91
N PRO A 228 -11.58 -27.53 0.90
CA PRO A 228 -11.76 -28.94 0.56
C PRO A 228 -11.47 -29.89 1.73
N LYS A 229 -12.05 -31.10 1.70
CA LYS A 229 -11.93 -32.11 2.78
C LYS A 229 -10.48 -32.55 3.07
N ASN A 230 -9.58 -32.45 2.10
CA ASN A 230 -8.19 -32.86 2.22
C ASN A 230 -7.29 -32.13 1.20
N GLY A 231 -5.98 -32.06 1.48
CA GLY A 231 -5.01 -31.38 0.61
C GLY A 231 -4.95 -31.94 -0.81
N ARG A 232 -5.20 -33.25 -1.01
CA ARG A 232 -5.26 -33.84 -2.36
C ARG A 232 -6.43 -33.30 -3.19
N SER A 233 -7.59 -33.08 -2.58
CA SER A 233 -8.74 -32.45 -3.26
C SER A 233 -8.48 -30.98 -3.60
N SER A 234 -7.61 -30.28 -2.86
CA SER A 234 -7.19 -28.91 -3.14
C SER A 234 -6.14 -28.85 -4.25
N LEU A 235 -5.06 -29.61 -4.09
CA LEU A 235 -3.91 -29.66 -5.02
C LEU A 235 -4.22 -30.40 -6.32
N GLY A 236 -5.21 -31.30 -6.34
CA GLY A 236 -5.39 -32.24 -7.44
C GLY A 236 -4.28 -33.29 -7.49
N ASP A 237 -4.51 -34.35 -8.26
CA ASP A 237 -3.68 -35.56 -8.23
C ASP A 237 -2.22 -35.32 -8.66
N LEU A 238 -2.02 -34.49 -9.69
CA LEU A 238 -0.69 -34.24 -10.25
C LEU A 238 0.20 -33.50 -9.23
N ILE A 239 -0.27 -32.38 -8.69
CA ILE A 239 0.51 -31.58 -7.73
C ILE A 239 0.68 -32.35 -6.42
N TYR A 240 -0.37 -33.02 -5.94
CA TYR A 240 -0.27 -33.84 -4.73
C TYR A 240 0.79 -34.94 -4.87
N LYS A 241 0.82 -35.64 -6.02
CA LYS A 241 1.84 -36.67 -6.26
C LYS A 241 3.24 -36.08 -6.29
N SER A 242 3.42 -34.90 -6.91
CA SER A 242 4.73 -34.25 -7.01
C SER A 242 5.24 -33.67 -5.69
N ILE A 243 4.36 -33.23 -4.79
CA ILE A 243 4.76 -32.81 -3.44
C ILE A 243 5.10 -34.05 -2.61
N THR A 244 4.25 -35.08 -2.63
CA THR A 244 4.39 -36.25 -1.74
C THR A 244 5.45 -37.29 -2.13
N VAL A 245 6.33 -37.00 -3.09
CA VAL A 245 7.46 -37.87 -3.47
C VAL A 245 8.58 -37.85 -2.44
N GLU A 246 9.40 -38.92 -2.40
CA GLU A 246 10.58 -39.01 -1.53
C GLU A 246 11.70 -38.03 -1.92
N PHE A 247 11.85 -37.76 -3.23
CA PHE A 247 12.84 -36.82 -3.76
C PHE A 247 12.12 -35.64 -4.39
N PHE A 248 12.02 -34.55 -3.65
CA PHE A 248 11.28 -33.37 -4.05
C PHE A 248 12.18 -32.37 -4.79
N ASP A 249 11.77 -32.03 -6.02
CA ASP A 249 12.33 -30.92 -6.78
C ASP A 249 11.22 -29.88 -7.05
N PRO A 250 11.26 -28.71 -6.41
CA PRO A 250 10.23 -27.70 -6.57
C PRO A 250 10.24 -27.07 -7.98
N GLN A 251 11.37 -27.08 -8.70
CA GLN A 251 11.44 -26.56 -10.06
C GLN A 251 10.72 -27.48 -11.06
N GLN A 252 10.76 -28.79 -10.81
CA GLN A 252 10.05 -29.77 -11.63
C GLN A 252 8.54 -29.48 -11.67
N ILE A 253 7.94 -29.16 -10.51
CA ILE A 253 6.51 -28.80 -10.44
C ILE A 253 6.21 -27.60 -11.32
N LEU A 254 6.97 -26.51 -11.17
CA LEU A 254 6.77 -25.28 -11.93
C LEU A 254 6.96 -25.50 -13.44
N SER A 255 7.91 -26.36 -13.84
CA SER A 255 8.15 -26.69 -15.25
C SER A 255 7.03 -27.51 -15.90
N THR A 256 6.27 -28.28 -15.11
CA THR A 256 5.16 -29.10 -15.60
C THR A 256 3.84 -28.34 -15.71
N MET A 257 3.78 -27.12 -15.16
CA MET A 257 2.57 -26.30 -15.13
C MET A 257 2.62 -25.21 -16.20
N ASP A 258 1.46 -24.86 -16.75
CA ASP A 258 1.33 -23.66 -17.56
C ASP A 258 1.20 -22.43 -16.65
N LEU A 259 2.32 -21.75 -16.45
CA LEU A 259 2.44 -20.51 -15.68
C LEU A 259 2.48 -19.26 -16.56
N SER A 260 2.09 -19.38 -17.85
CA SER A 260 2.08 -18.22 -18.76
C SER A 260 1.04 -17.17 -18.38
N PRO A 261 -0.21 -17.54 -17.99
CA PRO A 261 -1.20 -16.57 -17.54
C PRO A 261 -1.15 -16.35 -16.02
N GLU A 262 -1.18 -15.08 -15.60
CA GLU A 262 -1.16 -14.68 -14.19
C GLU A 262 -2.25 -15.36 -13.33
N HIS A 263 -3.46 -15.50 -13.86
CA HIS A 263 -4.56 -16.15 -13.13
C HIS A 263 -4.30 -17.64 -12.82
N LYS A 264 -3.49 -18.33 -13.64
CA LYS A 264 -3.10 -19.73 -13.38
C LYS A 264 -2.06 -19.81 -12.27
N VAL A 265 -1.14 -18.85 -12.23
CA VAL A 265 -0.17 -18.71 -11.13
C VAL A 265 -0.90 -18.45 -9.81
N LEU A 266 -1.92 -17.57 -9.82
CA LEU A 266 -2.74 -17.27 -8.65
C LEU A 266 -3.59 -18.48 -8.21
N ASP A 267 -4.18 -19.24 -9.15
CA ASP A 267 -4.89 -20.49 -8.84
C ASP A 267 -3.96 -21.50 -8.13
N LEU A 268 -2.75 -21.67 -8.65
CA LEU A 268 -1.75 -22.53 -8.03
C LEU A 268 -1.40 -22.07 -6.61
N LYS A 269 -1.13 -20.77 -6.41
CA LYS A 269 -0.88 -20.18 -5.08
C LYS A 269 -2.04 -20.49 -4.13
N ASN A 270 -3.28 -20.21 -4.54
CA ASN A 270 -4.49 -20.46 -3.73
C ASN A 270 -4.62 -21.93 -3.30
N ARG A 271 -4.36 -22.87 -4.22
CA ARG A 271 -4.47 -24.31 -3.96
C ARG A 271 -3.39 -24.81 -3.00
N ILE A 272 -2.18 -24.26 -3.10
CA ILE A 272 -1.07 -24.58 -2.19
C ILE A 272 -1.37 -24.04 -0.79
N GLU A 273 -1.75 -22.77 -0.67
CA GLU A 273 -2.11 -22.15 0.62
C GLU A 273 -3.26 -22.90 1.31
N ALA A 274 -4.34 -23.18 0.58
CA ALA A 274 -5.45 -23.98 1.09
C ALA A 274 -5.00 -25.35 1.63
N SER A 275 -3.97 -25.94 1.03
CA SER A 275 -3.46 -27.27 1.44
C SER A 275 -2.59 -27.21 2.68
N ILE A 276 -1.75 -26.17 2.81
CA ILE A 276 -1.00 -25.87 4.03
C ILE A 276 -1.98 -25.73 5.21
N VAL A 277 -3.00 -24.89 5.07
CA VAL A 277 -4.02 -24.69 6.13
C VAL A 277 -4.74 -25.99 6.51
N ILE A 278 -5.04 -26.85 5.52
CA ILE A 278 -5.64 -28.18 5.79
C ILE A 278 -4.68 -29.08 6.59
N TRP A 279 -3.39 -29.06 6.28
CA TRP A 279 -2.39 -29.90 6.95
C TRP A 279 -2.10 -29.41 8.38
N GLU A 280 -1.87 -28.12 8.57
CA GLU A 280 -1.71 -27.49 9.89
C GLU A 280 -2.88 -27.83 10.81
N ARG A 281 -4.12 -27.66 10.33
CA ARG A 281 -5.33 -27.97 11.11
C ARG A 281 -5.42 -29.46 11.49
N LYS A 282 -5.02 -30.36 10.57
CA LYS A 282 -5.01 -31.81 10.83
C LYS A 282 -3.87 -32.26 11.75
N MET A 283 -2.84 -31.42 11.94
CA MET A 283 -1.83 -31.62 12.96
C MET A 283 -2.37 -31.23 14.34
N GLN A 284 -3.04 -30.08 14.45
CA GLN A 284 -3.59 -29.56 15.71
C GLN A 284 -4.81 -30.34 16.24
N HIS A 285 -5.71 -30.82 15.37
CA HIS A 285 -6.94 -31.52 15.79
C HIS A 285 -6.76 -32.97 16.27
N LYS A 286 -5.55 -33.55 16.17
CA LYS A 286 -5.31 -34.96 16.52
C LYS A 286 -5.32 -35.23 18.04
N ASP A 287 -5.30 -34.18 18.88
CA ASP A 287 -5.29 -34.33 20.34
C ASP A 287 -6.67 -34.52 21.00
N MET A 288 -7.80 -34.33 20.29
CA MET A 288 -9.13 -34.39 20.92
C MET A 288 -10.11 -35.44 20.38
N LYS A 289 -9.89 -36.08 19.22
CA LYS A 289 -10.77 -37.19 18.78
C LYS A 289 -10.15 -38.09 17.70
N SER A 290 -10.24 -39.40 17.95
CA SER A 290 -10.10 -40.55 17.04
C SER A 290 -8.70 -40.93 16.50
N GLY A 291 -8.13 -41.96 17.13
CA GLY A 291 -6.93 -42.68 16.72
C GLY A 291 -7.11 -43.74 15.62
N TRP A 292 -8.14 -43.66 14.76
CA TRP A 292 -8.33 -44.62 13.66
C TRP A 292 -8.62 -43.86 12.37
N GLY A 293 -7.65 -43.78 11.44
CA GLY A 293 -7.90 -43.32 10.07
C GLY A 293 -6.90 -42.35 9.43
N SER A 294 -5.77 -42.02 10.06
CA SER A 294 -4.74 -41.19 9.42
C SER A 294 -3.67 -42.04 8.74
N VAL A 295 -3.84 -42.33 7.44
CA VAL A 295 -2.86 -43.08 6.61
C VAL A 295 -1.51 -42.33 6.48
N VAL A 296 -1.51 -41.01 6.66
CA VAL A 296 -0.31 -40.17 6.62
C VAL A 296 0.14 -39.87 8.04
N SER A 297 1.43 -40.10 8.35
CA SER A 297 2.06 -39.77 9.64
C SER A 297 2.17 -38.26 9.84
N LEU A 298 2.46 -37.82 11.07
CA LEU A 298 2.66 -36.42 11.41
C LEU A 298 3.89 -35.83 10.69
N GLU A 299 5.03 -36.53 10.81
CA GLU A 299 6.30 -36.21 10.15
C GLU A 299 6.16 -36.06 8.61
N LYS A 300 5.32 -36.88 7.98
CA LYS A 300 5.06 -36.74 6.53
C LYS A 300 4.24 -35.50 6.19
N ARG A 301 3.38 -35.01 7.10
CA ARG A 301 2.63 -33.77 6.88
C ARG A 301 3.49 -32.54 7.04
N GLU A 302 4.37 -32.55 8.05
CA GLU A 302 5.39 -31.51 8.24
C GLU A 302 6.27 -31.37 6.98
N LEU A 303 6.70 -32.50 6.41
CA LEU A 303 7.46 -32.49 5.15
C LEU A 303 6.64 -31.88 3.99
N PHE A 304 5.37 -32.25 3.84
CA PHE A 304 4.53 -31.73 2.76
C PHE A 304 4.27 -30.23 2.90
N GLU A 305 4.19 -29.74 4.14
CA GLU A 305 4.07 -28.32 4.47
C GLU A 305 5.34 -27.56 4.07
N GLU A 306 6.52 -28.01 4.51
CA GLU A 306 7.82 -27.40 4.14
C GLU A 306 8.02 -27.34 2.61
N GLN A 307 7.65 -28.42 1.92
CA GLN A 307 7.70 -28.49 0.46
C GLN A 307 6.73 -27.50 -0.20
N ALA A 308 5.51 -27.36 0.34
CA ALA A 308 4.52 -26.42 -0.16
C ALA A 308 4.95 -24.95 0.07
N GLU A 309 5.51 -24.63 1.23
CA GLU A 309 6.09 -23.31 1.53
C GLU A 309 7.25 -22.98 0.59
N THR A 310 8.10 -23.95 0.28
CA THR A 310 9.19 -23.80 -0.69
C THR A 310 8.65 -23.42 -2.08
N ILE A 311 7.52 -24.01 -2.51
CA ILE A 311 6.89 -23.64 -3.78
C ILE A 311 6.34 -22.22 -3.72
N LEU A 312 5.68 -21.82 -2.61
CA LEU A 312 5.20 -20.44 -2.45
C LEU A 312 6.34 -19.42 -2.51
N LEU A 313 7.50 -19.74 -1.92
CA LEU A 313 8.70 -18.91 -2.00
C LEU A 313 9.18 -18.75 -3.45
N LEU A 314 9.23 -19.83 -4.22
CA LEU A 314 9.61 -19.78 -5.63
C LEU A 314 8.60 -18.99 -6.48
N LEU A 315 7.30 -19.17 -6.24
CA LEU A 315 6.26 -18.39 -6.91
C LEU A 315 6.43 -16.89 -6.64
N LYS A 316 6.73 -16.51 -5.38
CA LYS A 316 7.00 -15.11 -5.01
C LYS A 316 8.24 -14.55 -5.73
N HIS A 317 9.27 -15.37 -5.90
CA HIS A 317 10.49 -14.95 -6.62
C HIS A 317 10.26 -14.80 -8.12
N GLN A 318 9.50 -15.70 -8.75
CA GLN A 318 9.23 -15.65 -10.18
C GLN A 318 8.14 -14.63 -10.56
N PHE A 319 7.20 -14.36 -9.65
CA PHE A 319 6.04 -13.50 -9.88
C PHE A 319 5.87 -12.49 -8.73
N PRO A 320 6.81 -11.52 -8.60
CA PRO A 320 6.81 -10.56 -7.49
C PRO A 320 5.61 -9.60 -7.48
N GLY A 321 4.87 -9.46 -8.59
CA GLY A 321 3.68 -8.62 -8.73
C GLY A 321 2.35 -9.38 -8.69
N LEU A 322 2.34 -10.63 -8.20
CA LEU A 322 1.14 -11.45 -8.20
C LEU A 322 0.03 -10.82 -7.33
N PRO A 323 -1.25 -10.83 -7.75
CA PRO A 323 -2.35 -10.33 -6.93
C PRO A 323 -2.46 -11.05 -5.58
N GLN A 324 -3.10 -10.39 -4.63
CA GLN A 324 -3.41 -10.98 -3.32
C GLN A 324 -4.18 -12.30 -3.49
N SER A 325 -3.82 -13.30 -2.71
CA SER A 325 -4.49 -14.60 -2.76
C SER A 325 -5.88 -14.53 -2.14
N SER A 326 -6.68 -15.56 -2.36
CA SER A 326 -7.96 -15.71 -1.69
C SER A 326 -7.81 -15.80 -0.17
N LEU A 327 -6.72 -16.41 0.34
CA LEU A 327 -6.42 -16.44 1.76
C LEU A 327 -6.08 -15.04 2.28
N ASP A 328 -5.20 -14.31 1.59
CA ASP A 328 -4.81 -12.93 1.94
C ASP A 328 -6.05 -12.02 2.01
N ILE A 329 -6.91 -12.07 0.99
CA ILE A 329 -8.16 -11.29 0.93
C ILE A 329 -9.08 -11.61 2.11
N ASN A 330 -9.24 -12.89 2.46
CA ASN A 330 -10.07 -13.30 3.58
C ASN A 330 -9.48 -12.83 4.92
N LYS A 331 -8.16 -12.98 5.11
CA LYS A 331 -7.47 -12.47 6.31
C LYS A 331 -7.73 -10.98 6.49
N ILE A 332 -7.57 -10.17 5.45
CA ILE A 332 -7.83 -8.72 5.50
C ILE A 332 -9.30 -8.43 5.79
N GLN A 333 -10.22 -9.09 5.09
CA GLN A 333 -11.66 -8.81 5.19
C GLN A 333 -12.23 -9.11 6.58
N TYR A 334 -11.78 -10.19 7.22
CA TYR A 334 -12.32 -10.63 8.51
C TYR A 334 -11.42 -10.30 9.70
N ASN A 335 -10.28 -9.63 9.47
CA ASN A 335 -9.41 -9.15 10.52
C ASN A 335 -10.14 -8.19 11.48
N LYS A 336 -9.90 -8.39 12.77
CA LYS A 336 -10.41 -7.54 13.86
C LYS A 336 -9.31 -6.78 14.59
N ASP A 337 -8.04 -7.12 14.32
CA ASP A 337 -6.89 -6.48 14.92
C ASP A 337 -6.56 -5.18 14.19
N VAL A 338 -6.79 -4.05 14.86
CA VAL A 338 -6.54 -2.72 14.31
C VAL A 338 -5.05 -2.49 14.01
N GLY A 339 -4.14 -3.04 14.81
CA GLY A 339 -2.69 -2.90 14.62
C GLY A 339 -2.22 -3.62 13.35
N HIS A 340 -2.60 -4.88 13.19
CA HIS A 340 -2.33 -5.63 11.95
C HIS A 340 -2.97 -4.97 10.74
N SER A 341 -4.18 -4.42 10.88
CA SER A 341 -4.86 -3.75 9.78
C SER A 341 -4.12 -2.50 9.29
N ILE A 342 -3.59 -1.71 10.22
CA ILE A 342 -2.81 -0.51 9.87
C ILE A 342 -1.49 -0.92 9.23
N LEU A 343 -0.78 -1.90 9.81
CA LEU A 343 0.50 -2.35 9.28
C LEU A 343 0.36 -2.97 7.88
N GLU A 344 -0.63 -3.84 7.66
CA GLU A 344 -0.92 -4.46 6.36
C GLU A 344 -1.25 -3.39 5.32
N SER A 345 -2.28 -2.58 5.59
CA SER A 345 -2.78 -1.62 4.58
C SER A 345 -1.76 -0.54 4.24
N TYR A 346 -1.00 -0.06 5.23
CA TYR A 346 0.03 0.94 4.99
C TYR A 346 1.23 0.38 4.24
N SER A 347 1.71 -0.82 4.60
CA SER A 347 2.80 -1.48 3.85
C SER A 347 2.38 -1.82 2.42
N ARG A 348 1.14 -2.28 2.18
CA ARG A 348 0.60 -2.54 0.84
C ARG A 348 0.52 -1.27 -0.02
N VAL A 349 0.11 -0.15 0.57
CA VAL A 349 0.09 1.14 -0.12
C VAL A 349 1.51 1.59 -0.52
N LEU A 350 2.48 1.48 0.39
CA LEU A 350 3.86 1.86 0.12
C LEU A 350 4.51 0.95 -0.94
N GLU A 351 4.19 -0.35 -0.92
CA GLU A 351 4.58 -1.30 -1.96
C GLU A 351 4.05 -0.87 -3.33
N SER A 352 2.74 -0.60 -3.43
CA SER A 352 2.10 -0.17 -4.67
C SER A 352 2.70 1.13 -5.21
N LEU A 353 2.95 2.10 -4.33
CA LEU A 353 3.58 3.37 -4.68
C LEU A 353 5.02 3.16 -5.17
N ALA A 354 5.81 2.35 -4.46
CA ALA A 354 7.19 2.05 -4.84
C ALA A 354 7.27 1.32 -6.20
N ASN A 355 6.39 0.34 -6.44
CA ASN A 355 6.26 -0.33 -7.73
C ASN A 355 5.92 0.67 -8.85
N THR A 356 4.99 1.59 -8.60
CA THR A 356 4.60 2.62 -9.57
C THR A 356 5.78 3.54 -9.90
N VAL A 357 6.49 4.05 -8.90
CA VAL A 357 7.66 4.91 -9.11
C VAL A 357 8.80 4.16 -9.81
N MET A 358 9.07 2.91 -9.40
CA MET A 358 10.09 2.06 -9.99
C MET A 358 9.82 1.82 -11.48
N SER A 359 8.60 1.42 -11.83
CA SER A 359 8.20 1.20 -13.23
C SER A 359 8.40 2.46 -14.08
N ARG A 360 8.09 3.64 -13.55
CA ARG A 360 8.29 4.90 -14.29
C ARG A 360 9.77 5.26 -14.44
N ILE A 361 10.62 4.96 -13.45
CA ILE A 361 12.07 5.14 -13.59
C ILE A 361 12.61 4.19 -14.67
N GLU A 362 12.13 2.94 -14.70
CA GLU A 362 12.51 1.96 -15.70
C GLU A 362 12.06 2.36 -17.11
N ASP A 363 10.84 2.89 -17.28
CA ASP A 363 10.35 3.41 -18.55
C ASP A 363 11.28 4.51 -19.11
N VAL A 364 11.70 5.44 -18.25
CA VAL A 364 12.60 6.55 -18.63
C VAL A 364 14.00 6.04 -18.99
N LEU A 365 14.57 5.15 -18.18
CA LEU A 365 15.89 4.56 -18.45
C LEU A 365 15.87 3.71 -19.73
N TYR A 366 14.78 3.00 -19.99
CA TYR A 366 14.59 2.24 -21.22
C TYR A 366 14.51 3.16 -22.44
N ALA A 367 13.72 4.24 -22.38
CA ALA A 367 13.66 5.23 -23.45
C ALA A 367 15.03 5.91 -23.72
N ASP A 368 15.80 6.23 -22.68
CA ASP A 368 17.17 6.75 -22.80
C ASP A 368 18.09 5.73 -23.49
N SER A 369 17.98 4.44 -23.17
CA SER A 369 18.76 3.37 -23.82
C SER A 369 18.48 3.25 -25.32
N LEU A 370 17.21 3.36 -25.73
CA LEU A 370 16.80 3.35 -27.14
C LEU A 370 17.28 4.59 -27.90
N ALA A 371 17.35 5.74 -27.23
CA ALA A 371 17.86 6.97 -27.83
C ALA A 371 19.38 6.94 -28.03
N GLN A 372 20.12 6.26 -27.16
CA GLN A 372 21.59 6.10 -27.26
C GLN A 372 22.01 5.04 -28.28
N ASP A 373 21.26 3.94 -28.37
CA ASP A 373 21.50 2.89 -29.36
C ASP A 373 20.21 2.54 -30.11
N PRO A 374 19.96 3.17 -31.28
CA PRO A 374 18.80 2.89 -32.11
C PRO A 374 18.74 1.44 -32.63
N LEU A 375 19.82 0.65 -32.56
CA LEU A 375 19.82 -0.76 -32.95
C LEU A 375 19.10 -1.63 -31.91
N LEU A 376 19.03 -1.21 -30.64
CA LEU A 376 18.21 -1.87 -29.62
C LEU A 376 16.71 -1.78 -29.95
N ALA A 377 16.26 -0.69 -30.58
CA ALA A 377 14.89 -0.56 -31.06
C ALA A 377 14.57 -1.59 -32.14
N VAL A 378 15.48 -1.83 -33.09
CA VAL A 378 15.29 -2.82 -34.18
C VAL A 378 15.12 -4.25 -33.64
N VAL A 379 15.77 -4.58 -32.52
CA VAL A 379 15.65 -5.87 -31.85
C VAL A 379 14.27 -6.01 -31.19
N THR A 380 13.77 -4.98 -30.49
CA THR A 380 12.44 -5.00 -29.86
C THR A 380 11.30 -5.06 -30.89
N TRP A 381 11.42 -4.34 -32.01
CA TRP A 381 10.43 -4.40 -33.10
C TRP A 381 10.42 -5.77 -33.80
N LYS A 382 11.59 -6.41 -33.95
CA LYS A 382 11.68 -7.80 -34.44
C LYS A 382 11.05 -8.80 -33.48
N LEU A 383 11.30 -8.67 -32.18
CA LEU A 383 10.66 -9.51 -31.15
C LEU A 383 9.14 -9.32 -31.10
N SER A 384 8.65 -8.09 -31.29
CA SER A 384 7.20 -7.80 -31.31
C SER A 384 6.49 -8.32 -32.56
N MET A 385 7.15 -8.34 -33.73
CA MET A 385 6.59 -8.88 -34.97
C MET A 385 6.58 -10.41 -35.02
N ASP A 386 7.55 -11.08 -34.36
CA ASP A 386 7.59 -12.55 -34.29
C ASP A 386 6.51 -13.14 -33.38
N SER A 387 5.98 -12.35 -32.44
CA SER A 387 4.82 -12.73 -31.61
C SER A 387 3.45 -12.64 -32.32
N THR A 388 3.40 -12.22 -33.59
CA THR A 388 2.15 -12.18 -34.38
C THR A 388 2.34 -12.83 -35.75
N THR A 389 2.49 -14.15 -35.79
CA THR A 389 2.25 -14.93 -37.03
C THR A 389 1.40 -16.17 -36.74
N THR A 390 0.08 -15.98 -36.69
CA THR A 390 -0.88 -17.04 -37.04
C THR A 390 -1.39 -16.76 -38.45
N SER A 391 -0.98 -17.60 -39.40
CA SER A 391 -1.47 -17.63 -40.77
C SER A 391 -2.96 -17.97 -40.82
N PRO A 392 -3.77 -17.35 -41.70
CA PRO A 392 -5.00 -17.94 -42.17
C PRO A 392 -4.81 -18.53 -43.58
N THR A 393 -5.33 -19.74 -43.74
CA THR A 393 -5.36 -20.57 -44.93
C THR A 393 -6.01 -19.89 -46.13
N LEU A 394 -5.36 -19.99 -47.30
CA LEU A 394 -5.85 -19.60 -48.63
C LEU A 394 -7.01 -20.48 -49.10
N SER A 395 -8.08 -19.86 -49.59
CA SER A 395 -9.02 -20.49 -50.53
C SER A 395 -9.32 -19.56 -51.72
N SER A 396 -8.89 -20.03 -52.90
CA SER A 396 -9.43 -19.84 -54.27
C SER A 396 -9.74 -18.44 -54.83
N PHE A 397 -8.95 -18.10 -55.85
CA PHE A 397 -9.16 -17.16 -56.99
C PHE A 397 -10.41 -17.52 -57.86
N PRO A 398 -10.98 -16.63 -58.72
CA PRO A 398 -10.26 -15.99 -59.85
C PRO A 398 -10.65 -14.56 -60.35
N SER A 399 -9.60 -13.83 -60.76
CA SER A 399 -9.38 -13.03 -62.00
C SER A 399 -10.54 -12.39 -62.78
N THR A 400 -10.48 -11.05 -62.94
CA THR A 400 -10.52 -10.18 -64.16
C THR A 400 -10.63 -8.72 -63.65
N GLY A 401 -10.19 -7.60 -64.25
CA GLY A 401 -9.67 -7.16 -65.54
C GLY A 401 -9.32 -5.65 -65.39
N GLU A 402 -8.80 -5.04 -66.46
CA GLU A 402 -8.11 -3.75 -66.59
C GLU A 402 -8.85 -2.47 -66.11
N GLU A 403 -8.11 -1.43 -65.68
CA GLU A 403 -8.01 -0.11 -66.38
C GLU A 403 -7.11 0.92 -65.65
N THR A 404 -6.38 1.69 -66.47
CA THR A 404 -5.44 2.81 -66.24
C THR A 404 -6.18 4.14 -65.90
N GLU A 405 -5.68 5.14 -65.14
CA GLU A 405 -4.60 6.11 -65.43
C GLU A 405 -4.43 7.15 -64.27
N LYS A 406 -3.17 7.59 -64.05
CA LYS A 406 -2.64 8.93 -63.61
C LYS A 406 -3.16 9.66 -62.34
N LEU A 407 -2.25 9.96 -61.38
CA LEU A 407 -1.54 11.27 -61.22
C LEU A 407 -0.75 11.39 -59.88
N SER A 408 0.50 11.83 -60.03
CA SER A 408 1.33 12.71 -59.17
C SER A 408 1.54 12.47 -57.65
N SER A 409 2.85 12.49 -57.32
CA SER A 409 3.52 13.06 -56.16
C SER A 409 3.36 12.40 -54.78
N THR A 410 4.46 11.78 -54.35
CA THR A 410 4.83 11.55 -52.95
C THR A 410 4.87 12.86 -52.16
N PRO A 411 4.29 12.94 -50.94
CA PRO A 411 4.66 13.98 -49.99
C PRO A 411 5.92 13.54 -49.24
N THR A 412 7.00 14.27 -49.48
CA THR A 412 8.22 14.30 -48.69
C THR A 412 7.88 14.54 -47.21
N SER A 413 8.48 13.74 -46.32
CA SER A 413 8.41 13.91 -44.87
C SER A 413 8.93 15.28 -44.45
N MET A 414 8.08 16.09 -43.82
CA MET A 414 8.48 17.36 -43.20
C MET A 414 9.18 17.11 -41.86
N ILE A 415 10.21 17.89 -41.57
CA ILE A 415 11.01 17.83 -40.34
C ILE A 415 10.64 19.03 -39.44
N LEU A 416 10.78 18.85 -38.13
CA LEU A 416 10.32 19.77 -37.07
C LEU A 416 10.95 21.19 -37.10
N SER A 417 11.87 21.48 -38.02
CA SER A 417 12.44 22.81 -38.24
C SER A 417 11.56 23.74 -39.09
N ASP A 418 10.52 23.22 -39.76
CA ASP A 418 9.68 24.01 -40.68
C ASP A 418 8.54 24.78 -39.98
N PHE A 419 8.43 24.71 -38.65
CA PHE A 419 7.34 25.31 -37.87
C PHE A 419 7.76 26.38 -36.85
N MET A 420 9.01 26.87 -36.88
CA MET A 420 9.44 27.98 -36.03
C MET A 420 9.99 29.16 -36.83
N VAL A 421 9.09 30.10 -37.15
CA VAL A 421 9.36 31.55 -37.23
C VAL A 421 8.28 32.28 -36.43
#